data_AF-A0A7S1HGZ1-F1
#
_entry.id   AF-A0A7S1HGZ1-F1
#
_cell.length_a   1.000
_cell.length_b   1.000
_cell.length_c   1.000
_cell.angle_alpha   90.00
_cell.angle_beta   90.00
_cell.angle_gamma   90.00
#
_symmetry.space_group_name_H-M   'P 1'
#
loop_
_entity.id
_entity.type
_entity.pdbx_description
1 polymer ?
#
loop_
_entity_poly.entity_id
_entity_poly.type
_entity_poly.pdbx_seq_one_letter_code
_entity_poly.pdbx_strand_id
1 'polypeptide(L)'
;PARPRPSALPADWQHGVFMEIFVRAYQDSDGDGVGDLRGLIQRLDYLKTLGISGIWLMPITASSDHDHGYATTDYRRIEPQYGTLADFDELIRAAHQRGIGVVMDYVINHASWQFPPFQQAVADRSSPWRRWFVWNPDPGPGW
;
A
#
# COMPACT_ATOMS: atom_id res chain seq x y z
N PRO A 1 -1.30 -19.86 12.87
CA PRO A 1 -1.36 -18.39 12.98
C PRO A 1 0.05 -17.79 13.13
N ALA A 2 0.34 -16.69 12.45
CA ALA A 2 1.59 -15.95 12.65
C ALA A 2 1.63 -15.41 14.08
N ARG A 3 2.76 -15.61 14.78
CA ARG A 3 2.97 -15.01 16.11
C ARG A 3 3.45 -13.56 15.91
N PRO A 4 2.88 -12.57 16.61
CA PRO A 4 3.38 -11.21 16.55
C PRO A 4 4.85 -11.20 16.99
N ARG A 5 5.72 -10.62 16.17
CA ARG A 5 7.10 -10.34 16.56
C ARG A 5 7.13 -8.94 17.19
N PRO A 6 7.83 -8.74 18.32
CA PRO A 6 8.02 -7.41 18.87
C PRO A 6 8.72 -6.52 17.85
N SER A 7 8.25 -5.28 17.72
CA SER A 7 8.95 -4.27 16.91
C SER A 7 10.31 -3.95 17.53
N ALA A 8 11.31 -3.71 16.70
CA ALA A 8 12.62 -3.21 17.14
C ALA A 8 12.63 -1.68 17.36
N LEU A 9 11.52 -1.00 17.05
CA LEU A 9 11.36 0.43 17.24
C LEU A 9 11.10 0.78 18.72
N PRO A 10 11.41 2.01 19.15
CA PRO A 10 10.95 2.55 20.43
C PRO A 10 9.44 2.41 20.59
N ALA A 11 8.93 2.18 21.81
CA ALA A 11 7.51 1.93 22.06
C ALA A 11 6.58 3.10 21.68
N ASP A 12 7.15 4.30 21.53
CA ASP A 12 6.48 5.58 21.27
C ASP A 12 6.85 6.17 19.89
N TRP A 13 7.46 5.39 18.99
CA TRP A 13 7.89 5.85 17.67
C TRP A 13 6.75 6.55 16.88
N GLN A 14 5.51 6.08 17.06
CA GLN A 14 4.31 6.61 16.41
C GLN A 14 3.91 8.03 16.85
N HIS A 15 4.51 8.56 17.93
CA HIS A 15 4.29 9.95 18.35
C HIS A 15 5.26 10.94 17.69
N GLY A 16 6.24 10.45 16.92
CA GLY A 16 7.21 11.28 16.24
C GLY A 16 6.66 11.94 14.96
N VAL A 17 7.55 12.58 14.20
CA VAL A 17 7.19 13.26 12.95
C VAL A 17 7.10 12.25 11.81
N PHE A 18 6.03 12.34 11.03
CA PHE A 18 5.79 11.49 9.86
C PHE A 18 5.99 12.26 8.57
N MET A 19 6.48 11.56 7.55
CA MET A 19 6.46 12.02 6.17
C MET A 19 5.55 11.10 5.35
N GLU A 20 4.54 11.69 4.72
CA GLU A 20 3.76 10.99 3.70
C GLU A 20 4.60 10.87 2.42
N ILE A 21 4.61 9.68 1.83
CA ILE A 21 5.40 9.37 0.63
C ILE A 21 4.50 8.78 -0.44
N PHE A 22 4.43 9.51 -1.56
CA PHE A 22 3.94 8.99 -2.82
C PHE A 22 5.08 8.29 -3.57
N VAL A 23 5.18 6.96 -3.45
CA VAL A 23 6.31 6.17 -3.98
C VAL A 23 6.60 6.50 -5.45
N ARG A 24 5.56 6.51 -6.30
CA ARG A 24 5.61 6.83 -7.73
C ARG A 24 6.34 8.12 -8.07
N ALA A 25 6.25 9.14 -7.21
CA ALA A 25 6.80 10.46 -7.47
C ALA A 25 8.07 10.76 -6.64
N TYR A 26 8.55 9.81 -5.84
CA TYR A 26 9.58 10.08 -4.85
C TYR A 26 11.00 9.86 -5.38
N GLN A 27 11.33 8.64 -5.81
CA GLN A 27 12.64 8.32 -6.36
C GLN A 27 12.55 7.08 -7.26
N ASP A 28 12.88 7.26 -8.53
CA ASP A 28 13.09 6.20 -9.51
C ASP A 28 14.51 5.62 -9.34
N SER A 29 14.63 4.29 -9.28
CA SER A 29 15.90 3.59 -9.11
C SER A 29 16.41 2.85 -10.34
N ASP A 30 15.59 2.65 -11.37
CA ASP A 30 15.92 1.85 -12.55
C ASP A 30 15.83 2.62 -13.88
N GLY A 31 15.35 3.85 -13.85
CA GLY A 31 15.31 4.78 -14.98
C GLY A 31 14.06 4.65 -15.85
N ASP A 32 13.01 3.96 -15.39
CA ASP A 32 11.75 3.83 -16.12
C ASP A 32 10.84 5.07 -16.03
N GLY A 33 11.21 6.05 -15.20
CA GLY A 33 10.47 7.30 -14.96
C GLY A 33 9.42 7.21 -13.84
N VAL A 34 9.32 6.09 -13.14
CA VAL A 34 8.41 5.83 -12.03
C VAL A 34 9.20 5.57 -10.75
N GLY A 35 8.85 6.26 -9.68
CA GLY A 35 9.44 5.99 -8.37
C GLY A 35 9.03 4.63 -7.80
N ASP A 36 9.96 3.99 -7.10
CA ASP A 36 9.83 2.60 -6.66
C ASP A 36 10.36 2.37 -5.23
N LEU A 37 10.11 1.17 -4.68
CA LEU A 37 10.50 0.86 -3.29
C LEU A 37 12.02 0.85 -3.10
N ARG A 38 12.81 0.48 -4.12
CA ARG A 38 14.27 0.48 -4.07
C ARG A 38 14.81 1.91 -4.07
N GLY A 39 14.19 2.81 -4.84
CA GLY A 39 14.48 4.23 -4.81
C GLY A 39 14.17 4.85 -3.45
N LEU A 40 13.05 4.50 -2.83
CA LEU A 40 12.75 4.92 -1.46
C LEU A 40 13.78 4.39 -0.45
N ILE A 41 14.20 3.13 -0.55
CA ILE A 41 15.25 2.56 0.31
C ILE A 41 16.55 3.39 0.23
N GLN A 42 16.94 3.83 -0.96
CA GLN A 42 18.15 4.66 -1.16
C GLN A 42 18.08 6.03 -0.46
N ARG A 43 16.87 6.50 -0.13
CA ARG A 43 16.63 7.80 0.52
C ARG A 43 16.45 7.70 2.03
N LEU A 44 16.45 6.50 2.62
CA LEU A 44 16.23 6.34 4.06
C LEU A 44 17.29 7.05 4.94
N ASP A 45 18.54 7.18 4.48
CA ASP A 45 19.57 7.95 5.20
C ASP A 45 19.29 9.45 5.20
N TYR A 46 18.77 9.97 4.08
CA TYR A 46 18.29 11.35 4.00
C TYR A 46 17.10 11.56 4.94
N LEU A 47 16.11 10.66 4.90
CA LEU A 47 14.93 10.74 5.77
C LEU A 47 15.31 10.66 7.26
N LYS A 48 16.30 9.82 7.59
CA LYS A 48 16.84 9.76 8.95
C LYS A 48 17.49 11.09 9.36
N THR A 49 18.28 11.68 8.47
CA THR A 49 18.93 12.98 8.70
C THR A 49 17.91 14.11 8.84
N LEU A 50 16.81 14.05 8.08
CA LEU A 50 15.69 14.98 8.19
C LEU A 50 14.99 14.90 9.56
N GLY A 51 15.13 13.77 10.26
CA GLY A 51 14.64 13.60 11.63
C GLY A 51 13.25 12.97 11.75
N ILE A 52 12.74 12.34 10.69
CA ILE A 52 11.43 11.67 10.75
C ILE A 52 11.52 10.41 11.61
N SER A 53 10.40 10.08 12.26
CA SER A 53 10.23 8.84 13.04
C SER A 53 9.37 7.81 12.30
N GLY A 54 8.63 8.22 11.27
CA GLY A 54 7.82 7.32 10.48
C GLY A 54 7.62 7.79 9.04
N ILE A 55 7.44 6.84 8.14
CA ILE A 55 6.91 7.07 6.79
C ILE A 55 5.47 6.56 6.73
N TRP A 56 4.60 7.34 6.12
CA TRP A 56 3.27 6.90 5.69
C TRP A 56 3.31 6.75 4.17
N LEU A 57 3.18 5.52 3.70
CA LEU A 57 3.09 5.23 2.28
C LEU A 57 1.65 5.42 1.81
N MET A 58 1.47 6.22 0.76
CA MET A 58 0.28 6.12 -0.10
C MET A 58 0.11 4.67 -0.61
N PRO A 59 -1.05 4.28 -1.19
CA PRO A 59 -1.28 2.90 -1.59
C PRO A 59 -0.17 2.31 -2.47
N ILE A 60 0.39 1.18 -2.04
CA ILE A 60 1.47 0.46 -2.74
C ILE A 60 1.05 -0.91 -3.28
N THR A 61 -0.19 -1.32 -3.03
CA THR A 61 -0.74 -2.60 -3.51
C THR A 61 -1.14 -2.50 -4.97
N ALA A 62 -1.14 -3.64 -5.66
CA ALA A 62 -1.55 -3.73 -7.05
C ALA A 62 -2.93 -3.10 -7.26
N SER A 63 -3.01 -2.26 -8.26
CA SER A 63 -4.18 -1.41 -8.56
C SER A 63 -4.53 -1.48 -10.03
N SER A 64 -5.78 -1.14 -10.38
CA SER A 64 -6.20 -1.03 -11.78
C SER A 64 -6.00 0.37 -12.35
N ASP A 65 -5.77 1.37 -11.48
CA ASP A 65 -5.50 2.74 -11.92
C ASP A 65 -4.03 2.93 -12.33
N HIS A 66 -3.11 2.09 -11.82
CA HIS A 66 -1.67 2.19 -12.04
C HIS A 66 -1.14 3.62 -11.79
N ASP A 67 -1.72 4.31 -10.81
CA ASP A 67 -1.42 5.71 -10.51
C ASP A 67 -1.40 5.95 -9.00
N HIS A 68 -2.49 6.49 -8.44
CA HIS A 68 -2.62 6.78 -7.01
C HIS A 68 -2.92 5.52 -6.16
N GLY A 69 -3.30 4.40 -6.79
CA GLY A 69 -3.39 3.08 -6.16
C GLY A 69 -4.65 2.80 -5.33
N TYR A 70 -5.61 3.73 -5.27
CA TYR A 70 -6.85 3.57 -4.51
C TYR A 70 -7.85 2.60 -5.16
N ALA A 71 -7.67 2.25 -6.44
CA ALA A 71 -8.41 1.17 -7.09
C ALA A 71 -7.69 -0.19 -6.93
N THR A 72 -7.61 -0.73 -5.71
CA THR A 72 -6.87 -1.97 -5.42
C THR A 72 -7.48 -3.22 -6.09
N THR A 73 -6.63 -4.05 -6.70
CA THR A 73 -6.99 -5.33 -7.35
C THR A 73 -6.45 -6.56 -6.61
N ASP A 74 -5.37 -6.40 -5.83
CA ASP A 74 -4.83 -7.47 -4.98
C ASP A 74 -4.12 -6.89 -3.75
N TYR A 75 -4.76 -7.01 -2.59
CA TYR A 75 -4.24 -6.57 -1.30
C TYR A 75 -2.98 -7.31 -0.82
N ARG A 76 -2.57 -8.39 -1.49
CA ARG A 76 -1.38 -9.18 -1.15
C ARG A 76 -0.23 -8.99 -2.12
N ARG A 77 -0.40 -8.15 -3.14
CA ARG A 77 0.60 -7.93 -4.17
C ARG A 77 1.00 -6.46 -4.17
N ILE A 78 2.30 -6.18 -4.27
CA ILE A 78 2.82 -4.84 -4.52
C ILE A 78 2.51 -4.45 -5.97
N GLU A 79 2.20 -3.16 -6.21
CA GLU A 79 2.08 -2.61 -7.56
C GLU A 79 3.33 -2.96 -8.36
N PRO A 80 3.21 -3.65 -9.51
CA PRO A 80 4.38 -4.14 -10.26
C PRO A 80 5.42 -3.06 -10.60
N GLN A 81 5.00 -1.80 -10.79
CA GLN A 81 5.92 -0.68 -11.06
C GLN A 81 6.74 -0.27 -9.82
N TYR A 82 6.29 -0.60 -8.60
CA TYR A 82 7.02 -0.27 -7.37
C TYR A 82 7.96 -1.38 -6.91
N GLY A 83 7.78 -2.60 -7.42
CA GLY A 83 8.61 -3.76 -7.11
C GLY A 83 7.81 -4.96 -6.56
N THR A 84 8.39 -5.65 -5.59
CA THR A 84 7.93 -6.94 -5.06
C THR A 84 7.67 -6.91 -3.56
N LEU A 85 7.01 -7.94 -3.04
CA LEU A 85 6.88 -8.13 -1.58
C LEU A 85 8.25 -8.21 -0.88
N ALA A 86 9.27 -8.77 -1.54
CA ALA A 86 10.62 -8.84 -0.98
C ALA A 86 11.27 -7.45 -0.89
N ASP A 87 10.97 -6.55 -1.83
CA ASP A 87 11.40 -5.16 -1.78
C ASP A 87 10.70 -4.41 -0.63
N PHE A 88 9.43 -4.72 -0.38
CA PHE A 88 8.70 -4.17 0.76
C PHE A 88 9.22 -4.68 2.11
N ASP A 89 9.49 -5.98 2.24
CA ASP A 89 10.14 -6.56 3.42
C ASP A 89 11.49 -5.90 3.70
N GLU A 90 12.26 -5.64 2.64
CA GLU A 90 13.54 -4.95 2.74
C GLU A 90 13.39 -3.49 3.16
N LEU A 91 12.39 -2.76 2.63
CA LEU A 91 12.08 -1.39 3.04
C LEU A 91 11.78 -1.34 4.55
N ILE A 92 10.89 -2.22 5.03
CA ILE A 92 10.54 -2.30 6.46
C ILE A 92 11.80 -2.55 7.29
N ARG A 93 12.62 -3.54 6.90
CA ARG A 93 13.85 -3.88 7.61
C ARG A 93 14.84 -2.71 7.64
N ALA A 94 15.08 -2.08 6.50
CA ALA A 94 16.03 -0.98 6.36
C ALA A 94 15.58 0.30 7.08
N ALA A 95 14.27 0.59 7.07
CA ALA A 95 13.67 1.71 7.79
C ALA A 95 13.76 1.48 9.31
N HIS A 96 13.40 0.28 9.78
CA HIS A 96 13.49 -0.07 11.20
C HIS A 96 14.91 0.00 11.76
N GLN A 97 15.92 -0.38 10.96
CA GLN A 97 17.34 -0.22 11.34
C GLN A 97 17.74 1.25 11.59
N ARG A 98 17.00 2.19 11.01
CA ARG A 98 17.20 3.64 11.20
C ARG A 98 16.25 4.22 12.24
N GLY A 99 15.44 3.39 12.91
CA GLY A 99 14.42 3.85 13.84
C GLY A 99 13.27 4.60 13.16
N ILE A 100 13.00 4.30 11.88
CA ILE A 100 11.89 4.85 11.11
C ILE A 100 10.82 3.74 11.01
N GLY A 101 9.62 3.99 11.53
CA GLY A 101 8.50 3.06 11.33
C GLY A 101 7.82 3.25 9.98
N VAL A 102 7.11 2.22 9.54
CA VAL A 102 6.42 2.20 8.24
C VAL A 102 4.93 1.98 8.47
N VAL A 103 4.12 2.90 7.98
CA VAL A 103 2.66 2.78 7.90
C VAL A 103 2.29 2.73 6.42
N MET A 104 1.35 1.84 6.09
CA MET A 104 0.84 1.69 4.72
C MET A 104 -0.62 2.11 4.70
N ASP A 105 -1.01 2.87 3.69
CA ASP A 105 -2.42 3.09 3.38
C ASP A 105 -3.08 1.75 2.95
N TYR A 106 -4.05 1.30 3.72
CA TYR A 106 -4.74 0.03 3.50
C TYR A 106 -6.21 0.26 3.14
N VAL A 107 -6.46 0.37 1.83
CA VAL A 107 -7.72 0.84 1.24
C VAL A 107 -8.80 -0.26 1.27
N ILE A 108 -9.48 -0.43 2.40
CA ILE A 108 -10.44 -1.54 2.60
C ILE A 108 -11.91 -1.14 2.56
N ASN A 109 -12.23 0.16 2.45
CA ASN A 109 -13.62 0.59 2.29
C ASN A 109 -14.19 0.17 0.93
N HIS A 110 -13.35 0.13 -0.10
CA HIS A 110 -13.70 -0.23 -1.47
C HIS A 110 -12.53 -0.97 -2.13
N ALA A 111 -12.80 -1.59 -3.28
CA ALA A 111 -11.80 -2.21 -4.15
C ALA A 111 -12.11 -1.85 -5.61
N SER A 112 -11.15 -2.08 -6.51
CA SER A 112 -11.37 -1.92 -7.95
C SER A 112 -12.50 -2.82 -8.44
N TRP A 113 -13.19 -2.40 -9.50
CA TRP A 113 -14.10 -3.27 -10.23
C TRP A 113 -13.39 -4.50 -10.80
N GLN A 114 -12.06 -4.48 -11.00
CA GLN A 114 -11.29 -5.64 -11.44
C GLN A 114 -10.90 -6.59 -10.29
N PHE A 115 -11.24 -6.27 -9.04
CA PHE A 115 -10.96 -7.12 -7.89
C PHE A 115 -11.62 -8.51 -8.06
N PRO A 116 -10.89 -9.64 -7.95
CA PRO A 116 -11.45 -10.94 -8.31
C PRO A 116 -12.73 -11.34 -7.53
N PRO A 117 -12.86 -11.07 -6.22
CA PRO A 117 -14.14 -11.24 -5.53
C PRO A 117 -15.28 -10.41 -6.10
N PHE A 118 -15.04 -9.18 -6.57
CA PHE A 118 -16.06 -8.37 -7.22
C PHE A 118 -16.49 -8.98 -8.56
N GLN A 119 -15.53 -9.40 -9.39
CA GLN A 119 -15.82 -10.08 -10.65
C GLN A 119 -16.65 -11.36 -10.45
N GLN A 120 -16.30 -12.19 -9.46
CA GLN A 120 -17.08 -13.37 -9.11
C GLN A 120 -18.47 -13.02 -8.57
N ALA A 121 -18.60 -11.94 -7.81
CA ALA A 121 -19.88 -11.45 -7.31
C ALA A 121 -20.79 -10.89 -8.41
N VAL A 122 -20.21 -10.26 -9.45
CA VAL A 122 -20.94 -9.80 -10.65
C VAL A 122 -21.43 -10.99 -11.47
N ALA A 123 -20.56 -11.98 -11.71
CA ALA A 123 -20.84 -13.12 -12.58
C ALA A 123 -21.93 -14.06 -12.02
N ASP A 124 -22.01 -14.22 -10.70
CA ASP A 124 -22.97 -15.11 -10.05
C ASP A 124 -23.57 -14.48 -8.80
N ARG A 125 -24.90 -14.33 -8.78
CA ARG A 125 -25.66 -13.80 -7.62
C ARG A 125 -25.61 -14.72 -6.41
N SER A 126 -25.31 -16.00 -6.59
CA SER A 126 -25.13 -17.00 -5.52
C SER A 126 -23.68 -17.10 -5.02
N SER A 127 -22.75 -16.36 -5.65
CA SER A 127 -21.34 -16.33 -5.28
C SER A 127 -21.16 -16.01 -3.78
N PRO A 128 -20.24 -16.70 -3.07
CA PRO A 128 -19.94 -16.39 -1.67
C PRO A 128 -19.42 -14.96 -1.48
N TRP A 129 -18.90 -14.34 -2.54
CA TRP A 129 -18.40 -12.97 -2.56
C TRP A 129 -19.49 -11.93 -2.74
N ARG A 130 -20.72 -12.31 -3.14
CA ARG A 130 -21.80 -11.36 -3.42
C ARG A 130 -22.06 -10.40 -2.27
N ARG A 131 -22.08 -10.94 -1.04
CA ARG A 131 -22.36 -10.19 0.20
C ARG A 131 -21.24 -9.25 0.64
N TRP A 132 -20.09 -9.25 -0.02
CA TRP A 132 -19.00 -8.31 0.27
C TRP A 132 -19.26 -6.91 -0.29
N PHE A 133 -20.22 -6.77 -1.20
CA PHE A 133 -20.49 -5.53 -1.91
C PHE A 133 -21.94 -5.07 -1.73
N VAL A 134 -22.15 -3.77 -1.92
CA VAL A 134 -23.48 -3.15 -1.91
C VAL A 134 -24.08 -3.23 -3.30
N TRP A 135 -25.29 -3.76 -3.40
CA TRP A 135 -26.04 -3.88 -4.66
C TRP A 135 -27.34 -3.11 -4.54
N ASN A 136 -27.59 -2.18 -5.46
CA ASN A 136 -28.86 -1.50 -5.55
C ASN A 136 -29.62 -1.97 -6.81
N PRO A 137 -30.74 -2.70 -6.67
CA PRO A 137 -31.56 -3.11 -7.82
C PRO A 137 -32.34 -1.94 -8.43
N ASP A 138 -32.55 -0.86 -7.68
CA ASP A 138 -33.31 0.32 -8.06
C ASP A 138 -32.43 1.58 -7.87
N PRO A 139 -31.49 1.86 -8.79
CA PRO A 139 -30.49 2.92 -8.61
C PRO A 139 -31.09 4.34 -8.46
N GLY A 140 -32.39 4.50 -8.68
CA GLY A 140 -33.03 5.81 -8.78
C GLY A 140 -32.52 6.59 -10.00
N PRO A 141 -33.14 7.72 -10.36
CA PRO A 141 -32.58 8.61 -11.38
C PRO A 141 -31.37 9.34 -10.79
N GLY A 142 -30.14 8.96 -11.15
CA GLY A 142 -28.96 9.73 -10.74
C GLY A 142 -27.62 9.01 -10.59
N TRP A 143 -27.51 7.74 -10.99
CA TRP A 143 -26.24 7.03 -11.16
C TRP A 143 -26.18 6.43 -12.56
#